data_AF-A0ABD0KAC1-F1
#
_entry.id   AF-A0ABD0KAC1-F1
#
_cell.length_a   1.000
_cell.length_b   1.000
_cell.length_c   1.000
_cell.angle_alpha   90.00
_cell.angle_beta   90.00
_cell.angle_gamma   90.00
#
_symmetry.space_group_name_H-M   'P 1'
#
loop_
_entity.id
_entity.type
_entity.pdbx_description
1 polymer ?
#
loop_
_entity_poly.entity_id
_entity_poly.type
_entity_poly.pdbx_seq_one_letter_code
_entity_poly.pdbx_strand_id
1 'polypeptide(L)'
;HMMQQWPRCVRFKLCRKKHELCLLLFALAFALVLISYHYFLRVRVPRWKSTFPIGRRGSSQYVTKFPLQRDQFHIDPNTTEHKVILLWTEFFGSRTWYTNENTFNNCPVKACSVTTDKKRVKDAHAVVMNVRDFSTPSDLPPSHPPWQVWILHGSEPPYYVWQDLRRYNNVFNWTSWYRTDADIFSPYGKYVTRVLSLSLSL
;
A
#
# COMPACT_ATOMS: atom_id res chain seq x y z
N HIS A 1 -48.21 -71.73 -28.54
CA HIS A 1 -47.88 -70.30 -28.65
C HIS A 1 -46.52 -70.06 -28.03
N MET A 2 -45.45 -70.17 -28.82
CA MET A 2 -44.78 -69.09 -29.53
C MET A 2 -43.90 -68.19 -28.64
N MET A 3 -42.60 -68.37 -28.86
CA MET A 3 -41.52 -67.37 -28.83
C MET A 3 -41.12 -66.75 -27.48
N GLN A 4 -39.96 -67.18 -26.97
CA GLN A 4 -38.92 -66.26 -26.47
C GLN A 4 -37.57 -66.98 -26.30
N GLN A 5 -36.97 -67.42 -27.42
CA GLN A 5 -35.54 -67.65 -27.49
C GLN A 5 -34.90 -66.48 -28.24
N TRP A 6 -34.40 -65.49 -27.51
CA TRP A 6 -33.53 -64.47 -28.11
C TRP A 6 -32.19 -65.13 -28.48
N PRO A 7 -31.69 -64.98 -29.72
CA PRO A 7 -30.46 -65.66 -30.13
C PRO A 7 -29.28 -65.13 -29.31
N ARG A 8 -28.45 -66.03 -28.75
CA ARG A 8 -27.18 -65.68 -28.05
C ARG A 8 -26.29 -64.73 -28.88
N CYS A 9 -26.43 -64.77 -30.21
CA CYS A 9 -25.74 -63.90 -31.16
C CYS A 9 -26.14 -62.40 -31.05
N VAL A 10 -27.39 -62.08 -30.68
CA VAL A 10 -27.87 -60.70 -30.49
C VAL A 10 -27.29 -60.10 -29.21
N ARG A 11 -27.20 -60.90 -28.13
CA ARG A 11 -26.55 -60.51 -26.86
C ARG A 11 -25.06 -60.22 -27.06
N PHE A 12 -24.35 -61.01 -27.86
CA PHE A 12 -22.93 -60.78 -28.19
C PHE A 12 -22.72 -59.52 -29.02
N LYS A 13 -23.58 -59.25 -30.02
CA LYS A 13 -23.52 -58.03 -30.84
C LYS A 13 -23.83 -56.76 -30.02
N LEU A 14 -24.80 -56.81 -29.11
CA LEU A 14 -25.07 -55.70 -28.18
C LEU A 14 -23.94 -55.49 -27.19
N CYS A 15 -23.34 -56.55 -26.65
CA CYS A 15 -22.21 -56.47 -25.73
C CYS A 15 -20.96 -55.89 -26.43
N ARG A 16 -20.69 -56.34 -27.67
CA ARG A 16 -19.62 -55.77 -28.51
C ARG A 16 -19.89 -54.30 -28.81
N LYS A 17 -21.10 -53.91 -29.20
CA LYS A 17 -21.46 -52.49 -29.43
C LYS A 17 -21.35 -51.63 -28.16
N LYS A 18 -21.73 -52.15 -26.98
CA LYS A 18 -21.53 -51.46 -25.70
C LYS A 18 -20.06 -51.34 -25.32
N HIS A 19 -19.25 -52.35 -25.63
CA HIS A 19 -17.80 -52.33 -25.45
C HIS A 19 -17.13 -51.32 -26.38
N GLU A 20 -17.48 -51.30 -27.66
CA GLU A 20 -17.03 -50.26 -28.62
C GLU A 20 -17.43 -48.85 -28.16
N LEU A 21 -18.66 -48.69 -27.65
CA LEU A 21 -19.12 -47.40 -27.13
C LEU A 21 -18.32 -46.96 -25.90
N CYS A 22 -18.05 -47.87 -24.96
CA CYS A 22 -17.18 -47.58 -23.80
C CYS A 22 -15.77 -47.20 -24.25
N LEU A 23 -15.17 -47.95 -25.18
CA LEU A 23 -13.84 -47.65 -25.71
C LEU A 23 -13.78 -46.27 -26.37
N LEU A 24 -14.81 -45.91 -27.15
CA LEU A 24 -14.92 -44.59 -27.76
C LEU A 24 -15.07 -43.48 -26.70
N LEU A 25 -15.87 -43.69 -25.66
CA LEU A 25 -16.03 -42.72 -24.56
C LEU A 25 -14.74 -42.55 -23.75
N PHE A 26 -14.01 -43.63 -23.48
CA PHE A 26 -12.70 -43.57 -22.82
C PHE A 26 -11.67 -42.85 -23.68
N ALA A 27 -11.63 -43.13 -24.99
CA ALA A 27 -10.72 -42.46 -25.92
C ALA A 27 -11.03 -40.95 -26.02
N LEU A 28 -12.30 -40.56 -26.07
CA LEU A 28 -12.72 -39.15 -26.06
C LEU A 28 -12.34 -38.44 -24.76
N ALA A 29 -12.56 -39.07 -23.60
CA ALA A 29 -12.19 -38.50 -22.31
C ALA A 29 -10.66 -38.30 -22.21
N PHE A 30 -9.87 -39.28 -22.65
CA PHE A 30 -8.41 -39.18 -22.67
C PHE A 30 -7.92 -38.06 -23.61
N ALA A 31 -8.52 -37.94 -24.80
CA ALA A 31 -8.21 -36.86 -25.74
C ALA A 31 -8.51 -35.48 -25.13
N LEU A 32 -9.62 -35.31 -24.41
CA LEU A 32 -9.96 -34.05 -23.73
C LEU A 32 -8.97 -33.70 -22.62
N VAL A 33 -8.47 -34.68 -21.87
CA VAL A 33 -7.42 -34.49 -20.85
C VAL A 33 -6.09 -34.07 -21.50
N LEU A 34 -5.72 -34.70 -22.62
CA LEU A 34 -4.52 -34.31 -23.35
C LEU A 34 -4.64 -32.91 -23.95
N ILE A 35 -5.81 -32.55 -24.49
CA ILE A 35 -6.09 -31.22 -25.02
C ILE A 35 -6.02 -30.17 -23.89
N SER A 36 -6.61 -30.43 -22.73
CA SER A 36 -6.57 -29.50 -21.59
C SER A 36 -5.16 -29.37 -21.02
N TYR A 37 -4.40 -30.46 -20.96
CA TYR A 37 -3.00 -30.45 -20.55
C TYR A 37 -2.12 -29.67 -21.54
N HIS A 38 -2.28 -29.88 -22.84
CA HIS A 38 -1.56 -29.11 -23.86
C HIS A 38 -1.99 -27.65 -23.88
N TYR A 39 -3.27 -27.35 -23.65
CA TYR A 39 -3.74 -25.98 -23.46
C TYR A 39 -3.05 -25.36 -22.25
N PHE A 40 -3.01 -26.04 -21.10
CA PHE A 40 -2.35 -25.56 -19.89
C PHE A 40 -0.84 -25.36 -20.07
N LEU A 41 -0.15 -26.24 -20.82
CA LEU A 41 1.26 -26.07 -21.17
C LEU A 41 1.50 -24.92 -22.16
N ARG A 42 0.53 -24.62 -23.04
CA ARG A 42 0.59 -23.48 -23.98
C ARG A 42 0.14 -22.17 -23.37
N VAL A 43 -0.71 -22.20 -22.34
CA VAL A 43 -0.92 -21.09 -21.42
C VAL A 43 0.38 -20.96 -20.64
N ARG A 44 1.35 -20.25 -21.24
CA ARG A 44 2.40 -19.61 -20.47
C ARG A 44 1.67 -18.78 -19.41
N VAL A 45 1.64 -19.27 -18.17
CA VAL A 45 1.53 -18.38 -17.02
C VAL A 45 2.52 -17.28 -17.33
N PRO A 46 2.08 -16.02 -17.50
CA PRO A 46 3.03 -14.96 -17.76
C PRO A 46 4.04 -15.07 -16.63
N ARG A 47 5.30 -15.39 -16.98
CA ARG A 47 6.40 -15.36 -16.02
C ARG A 47 6.24 -14.01 -15.37
N TRP A 48 5.88 -13.98 -14.10
CA TRP A 48 5.75 -12.76 -13.33
C TRP A 48 7.18 -12.22 -13.25
N LYS A 49 7.59 -11.57 -14.34
CA LYS A 49 8.70 -10.67 -14.34
C LYS A 49 8.15 -9.56 -13.48
N SER A 50 8.42 -9.63 -12.18
CA SER A 50 8.64 -8.45 -11.37
C SER A 50 9.81 -7.70 -12.02
N THR A 51 9.57 -7.17 -13.22
CA THR A 51 10.32 -6.06 -13.75
C THR A 51 9.82 -4.91 -12.91
N PHE A 52 10.25 -4.85 -11.65
CA PHE A 52 10.62 -3.57 -11.11
C PHE A 52 11.60 -3.04 -12.14
N PRO A 53 11.29 -1.94 -12.85
CA PRO A 53 12.34 -1.25 -13.54
C PRO A 53 13.30 -0.83 -12.43
N ILE A 54 14.38 -1.61 -12.24
CA ILE A 54 15.61 -1.07 -11.69
C ILE A 54 16.04 -0.08 -12.75
N GLY A 55 15.47 1.12 -12.65
CA GLY A 55 15.75 2.22 -13.55
C GLY A 55 17.26 2.36 -13.54
N ARG A 56 17.85 2.25 -14.73
CA ARG A 56 19.24 2.64 -14.95
C ARG A 56 19.40 4.03 -14.33
N ARG A 57 20.16 4.10 -13.24
CA ARG A 57 20.79 5.31 -12.68
C ARG A 57 19.98 6.60 -12.95
N GLY A 58 18.93 6.90 -12.17
CA GLY A 58 18.37 8.25 -12.19
C GLY A 58 16.98 8.53 -11.62
N SER A 59 15.97 7.68 -11.79
CA SER A 59 14.61 8.02 -11.33
C SER A 59 13.71 6.80 -11.16
N SER A 60 13.48 6.38 -9.92
CA SER A 60 12.23 5.69 -9.62
C SER A 60 11.10 6.69 -9.82
N GLN A 61 10.03 6.31 -10.52
CA GLN A 61 8.83 7.15 -10.67
C GLN A 61 8.18 7.49 -9.30
N TYR A 62 8.60 6.79 -8.24
CA TYR A 62 8.18 6.99 -6.85
C TYR A 62 9.19 7.80 -6.01
N VAL A 63 10.29 8.28 -6.61
CA VAL A 63 11.28 9.13 -5.91
C VAL A 63 11.07 10.55 -6.39
N THR A 64 10.03 11.18 -5.85
CA THR A 64 9.95 12.64 -5.80
C THR A 64 11.11 13.11 -4.90
N LYS A 65 12.11 13.76 -5.49
CA LYS A 65 13.14 14.43 -4.71
C LYS A 65 12.53 15.73 -4.22
N PHE A 66 12.13 15.76 -2.96
CA PHE A 66 11.85 17.02 -2.28
C PHE A 66 13.20 17.62 -1.90
N PRO A 67 13.45 18.92 -2.18
CA PRO A 67 14.70 19.54 -1.80
C PRO A 67 14.86 19.48 -0.28
N LEU A 68 15.80 18.66 0.18
CA LEU A 68 16.17 18.59 1.60
C LEU A 68 16.76 19.94 2.01
N GLN A 69 15.97 20.84 2.60
CA GLN A 69 16.49 22.00 3.33
C GLN A 69 16.81 21.58 4.77
N ARG A 70 17.80 20.70 4.93
CA ARG A 70 18.20 20.19 6.25
C ARG A 70 19.06 21.18 7.03
N ASP A 71 19.61 22.20 6.37
CA ASP A 71 20.72 23.01 6.89
C ASP A 71 20.29 24.19 7.79
N GLN A 72 19.05 24.25 8.27
CA GLN A 72 18.54 25.41 9.04
C GLN A 72 17.66 25.08 10.26
N PHE A 73 17.59 23.84 10.75
CA PHE A 73 16.79 23.53 11.93
C PHE A 73 17.46 24.03 13.23
N HIS A 74 17.29 25.31 13.55
CA HIS A 74 17.56 25.85 14.88
C HIS A 74 16.40 25.48 15.82
N ILE A 75 16.65 24.50 16.70
CA ILE A 75 15.70 24.13 17.76
C ILE A 75 15.95 25.06 18.94
N ASP A 76 15.00 25.97 19.20
CA ASP A 76 14.96 26.75 20.42
C ASP A 76 13.94 26.12 21.39
N PRO A 77 14.38 25.41 22.45
CA PRO A 77 13.48 24.77 23.41
C PRO A 77 12.72 25.79 24.28
N ASN A 78 13.18 27.04 24.35
CA ASN A 78 12.55 28.11 25.13
C ASN A 78 11.62 28.99 24.30
N THR A 79 11.41 28.67 23.03
CA THR A 79 10.50 29.44 22.18
C THR A 79 9.08 29.45 22.76
N THR A 80 8.51 30.65 22.84
CA THR A 80 7.11 30.86 23.20
C THR A 80 6.23 30.98 21.97
N GLU A 81 6.82 30.96 20.77
CA GLU A 81 6.11 31.06 19.52
C GLU A 81 5.29 29.78 19.29
N HIS A 82 3.98 29.90 19.43
CA HIS A 82 3.09 28.76 19.38
C HIS A 82 2.82 28.30 17.94
N LYS A 83 3.26 27.10 17.58
CA LYS A 83 3.07 26.51 16.25
C LYS A 83 1.80 25.65 16.18
N VAL A 84 1.10 25.73 15.05
CA VAL A 84 -0.14 24.98 14.80
C VAL A 84 0.09 24.01 13.65
N ILE A 85 -0.20 22.73 13.87
CA ILE A 85 -0.11 21.67 12.86
C ILE A 85 -1.53 21.23 12.51
N LEU A 86 -1.91 21.35 11.23
CA LEU A 86 -3.22 20.94 10.73
C LEU A 86 -3.11 19.56 10.07
N LEU A 87 -3.93 18.61 10.51
CA LEU A 87 -4.16 17.35 9.81
C LEU A 87 -5.27 17.57 8.79
N TRP A 88 -4.90 17.68 7.50
CA TRP A 88 -5.85 18.01 6.43
C TRP A 88 -6.66 16.79 5.97
N THR A 89 -6.03 15.63 5.96
CA THR A 89 -6.67 14.37 5.59
C THR A 89 -6.77 13.42 6.78
N GLU A 90 -7.62 12.42 6.62
CA GLU A 90 -7.69 11.28 7.53
C GLU A 90 -6.47 10.37 7.33
N PHE A 91 -6.28 9.43 8.25
CA PHE A 91 -5.33 8.34 8.16
C PHE A 91 -6.01 7.08 8.68
N PHE A 92 -6.23 6.10 7.81
CA PHE A 92 -7.05 4.91 8.12
C PHE A 92 -8.42 5.26 8.73
N GLY A 93 -9.08 6.31 8.22
CA GLY A 93 -10.38 6.79 8.72
C GLY A 93 -10.32 7.56 10.05
N SER A 94 -9.14 7.74 10.65
CA SER A 94 -8.96 8.57 11.83
C SER A 94 -8.58 9.99 11.44
N ARG A 95 -9.28 10.99 11.98
CA ARG A 95 -8.90 12.41 11.87
C ARG A 95 -7.83 12.81 12.86
N THR A 96 -7.74 12.08 13.97
CA THR A 96 -6.96 12.41 15.17
C THR A 96 -5.73 11.52 15.30
N TRP A 97 -5.18 11.07 14.17
CA TRP A 97 -4.11 10.08 14.07
C TRP A 97 -2.75 10.52 14.65
N TYR A 98 -2.61 11.81 14.98
CA TYR A 98 -1.48 12.35 15.74
C TYR A 98 -1.86 13.15 16.99
N THR A 99 -3.15 13.26 17.34
CA THR A 99 -3.58 14.08 18.49
C THR A 99 -3.77 13.20 19.72
N ASN A 100 -2.84 13.26 20.66
CA ASN A 100 -3.10 12.91 22.06
C ASN A 100 -2.76 14.12 22.96
N GLU A 101 -3.28 14.17 24.19
CA GLU A 101 -3.07 15.28 25.13
C GLU A 101 -1.58 15.55 25.44
N ASN A 102 -0.71 14.56 25.18
CA ASN A 102 0.70 14.57 25.53
C ASN A 102 1.63 14.52 24.30
N THR A 103 1.13 14.90 23.11
CA THR A 103 1.79 14.63 21.82
C THR A 103 3.20 15.20 21.79
N PHE A 104 3.39 16.36 22.42
CA PHE A 104 4.66 17.10 22.43
C PHE A 104 5.40 17.05 23.76
N ASN A 105 4.96 16.28 24.76
CA ASN A 105 5.59 16.28 26.09
C ASN A 105 7.05 15.84 26.05
N ASN A 106 7.37 14.91 25.14
CA ASN A 106 8.72 14.38 24.93
C ASN A 106 9.48 15.10 23.80
N CYS A 107 8.94 16.20 23.27
CA CYS A 107 9.59 17.00 22.25
C CYS A 107 10.43 18.13 22.88
N PRO A 108 11.56 18.51 22.26
CA PRO A 108 12.35 19.67 22.71
C PRO A 108 11.54 20.97 22.71
N VAL A 109 10.61 21.11 21.76
CA VAL A 109 9.69 22.25 21.66
C VAL A 109 8.28 21.78 22.04
N LYS A 110 7.69 22.43 23.05
CA LYS A 110 6.36 22.09 23.57
C LYS A 110 5.26 23.06 23.15
N ALA A 111 5.62 24.25 22.66
CA ALA A 111 4.68 25.29 22.21
C ALA A 111 4.06 24.93 20.85
N CYS A 112 3.41 23.77 20.77
CA CYS A 112 2.82 23.23 19.56
C CYS A 112 1.41 22.69 19.85
N SER A 113 0.49 22.86 18.90
CA SER A 113 -0.79 22.17 18.93
C SER A 113 -1.11 21.51 17.60
N VAL A 114 -1.89 20.42 17.66
CA VAL A 114 -2.41 19.73 16.47
C VAL A 114 -3.91 19.96 16.40
N THR A 115 -4.42 20.24 15.20
CA THR A 115 -5.85 20.43 14.94
C THR A 115 -6.27 19.69 13.67
N THR A 116 -7.55 19.37 13.60
CA THR A 116 -8.21 18.81 12.40
C THR A 116 -9.20 19.80 11.79
N ASP A 117 -9.32 21.00 12.36
CA ASP A 117 -10.24 22.03 11.88
C ASP A 117 -9.67 22.69 10.62
N LYS A 118 -10.22 22.31 9.46
CA LYS A 118 -9.81 22.84 8.14
C LYS A 118 -9.94 24.37 8.04
N LYS A 119 -10.76 25.01 8.87
CA LYS A 119 -10.88 26.49 8.91
C LYS A 119 -9.57 27.16 9.36
N ARG A 120 -8.76 26.45 10.15
CA ARG A 120 -7.47 26.92 10.67
C ARG A 120 -6.33 26.84 9.66
N VAL A 121 -6.60 26.44 8.41
CA VAL A 121 -5.56 26.28 7.38
C VAL A 121 -4.77 27.56 7.11
N LYS A 122 -5.37 28.74 7.31
CA LYS A 122 -4.65 30.01 7.15
C LYS A 122 -3.74 30.37 8.32
N ASP A 123 -3.93 29.74 9.49
CA ASP A 123 -3.15 29.98 10.71
C ASP A 123 -2.17 28.82 11.00
N ALA A 124 -2.31 27.71 10.26
CA ALA A 124 -1.49 26.53 10.44
C ALA A 124 -0.08 26.79 9.93
N HIS A 125 0.93 26.46 10.74
CA HIS A 125 2.34 26.55 10.35
C HIS A 125 2.76 25.34 9.51
N ALA A 126 2.13 24.19 9.76
CA ALA A 126 2.31 22.98 8.97
C ALA A 126 0.96 22.35 8.62
N VAL A 127 0.85 21.80 7.41
CA VAL A 127 -0.32 21.05 6.94
C VAL A 127 0.13 19.65 6.54
N VAL A 128 -0.39 18.64 7.24
CA VAL A 128 -0.06 17.23 7.03
C VAL A 128 -1.16 16.55 6.22
N MET A 129 -0.75 15.87 5.16
CA MET A 129 -1.65 15.20 4.22
C MET A 129 -1.17 13.77 3.99
N ASN A 130 -2.01 12.80 4.34
CA ASN A 130 -1.76 11.41 4.04
C ASN A 130 -1.96 11.14 2.55
N VAL A 131 -0.96 10.54 1.93
CA VAL A 131 -0.89 10.26 0.49
C VAL A 131 -2.09 9.47 -0.03
N ARG A 132 -2.73 8.66 0.82
CA ARG A 132 -3.84 7.78 0.46
C ARG A 132 -5.21 8.47 0.46
N ASP A 133 -5.33 9.64 1.09
CA ASP A 133 -6.60 10.28 1.42
C ASP A 133 -6.86 11.57 0.62
N PHE A 134 -6.20 11.69 -0.53
CA PHE A 134 -6.50 12.64 -1.59
C PHE A 134 -6.28 12.01 -2.98
N SER A 135 -6.99 12.50 -4.00
CA SER A 135 -6.98 11.91 -5.36
C SER A 135 -6.45 12.88 -6.41
N THR A 136 -6.69 14.18 -6.20
CA THR A 136 -6.47 15.25 -7.16
C THR A 136 -5.88 16.49 -6.47
N PRO A 137 -5.20 17.39 -7.21
CA PRO A 137 -4.73 18.65 -6.63
C PRO A 137 -5.85 19.51 -6.03
N SER A 138 -7.09 19.39 -6.51
CA SER A 138 -8.27 20.08 -5.96
C SER A 138 -8.68 19.60 -4.57
N ASP A 139 -8.21 18.43 -4.12
CA ASP A 139 -8.47 17.93 -2.77
C ASP A 139 -7.55 18.58 -1.72
N LEU A 140 -6.50 19.28 -2.16
CA LEU A 140 -5.55 19.99 -1.31
C LEU A 140 -6.10 21.36 -0.88
N PRO A 141 -5.55 22.00 0.16
CA PRO A 141 -5.95 23.35 0.51
C PRO A 141 -5.78 24.33 -0.68
N PRO A 142 -6.64 25.36 -0.80
CA PRO A 142 -6.64 26.24 -1.96
C PRO A 142 -5.46 27.23 -1.99
N SER A 143 -4.70 27.37 -0.90
CA SER A 143 -3.58 28.30 -0.79
C SER A 143 -2.44 27.69 0.01
N HIS A 144 -1.21 27.84 -0.51
CA HIS A 144 0.03 27.44 0.12
C HIS A 144 0.91 28.67 0.31
N PRO A 145 0.77 29.41 1.41
CA PRO A 145 1.56 30.61 1.64
C PRO A 145 3.03 30.23 1.94
N PRO A 146 4.03 31.06 1.55
CA PRO A 146 5.46 30.69 1.65
C PRO A 146 5.98 30.38 3.06
N TRP A 147 5.29 30.86 4.10
CA TRP A 147 5.64 30.64 5.49
C TRP A 147 5.07 29.33 6.06
N GLN A 148 4.10 28.73 5.38
CA GLN A 148 3.47 27.47 5.77
C GLN A 148 4.21 26.31 5.09
N VAL A 149 4.33 25.20 5.82
CA VAL A 149 4.99 23.99 5.33
C VAL A 149 3.96 22.91 5.03
N TRP A 150 3.94 22.40 3.81
CA TRP A 150 3.13 21.25 3.43
C TRP A 150 3.92 19.96 3.53
N ILE A 151 3.36 18.99 4.25
CA ILE A 151 3.99 17.72 4.59
C ILE A 151 3.20 16.59 3.94
N LEU A 152 3.82 15.86 3.01
CA LEU A 152 3.27 14.63 2.46
C LEU A 152 3.61 13.47 3.39
N HIS A 153 2.60 12.91 4.05
CA HIS A 153 2.74 11.73 4.90
C HIS A 153 2.41 10.45 4.13
N GLY A 154 3.17 9.40 4.38
CA GLY A 154 2.82 8.06 3.96
C GLY A 154 3.47 7.00 4.82
N SER A 155 2.66 6.03 5.22
CA SER A 155 3.14 4.81 5.85
C SER A 155 3.19 3.64 4.88
N GLU A 156 2.43 3.67 3.79
CA GLU A 156 2.29 2.54 2.87
C GLU A 156 3.50 2.34 1.95
N PRO A 157 3.83 1.08 1.57
CA PRO A 157 4.83 0.82 0.55
C PRO A 157 4.36 1.31 -0.84
N PRO A 158 5.30 1.58 -1.78
CA PRO A 158 4.98 2.19 -3.07
C PRO A 158 3.91 1.46 -3.88
N TYR A 159 3.78 0.15 -3.69
CA TYR A 159 2.75 -0.66 -4.35
C TYR A 159 1.31 -0.31 -3.92
N TYR A 160 1.11 0.14 -2.67
CA TYR A 160 -0.21 0.51 -2.14
C TYR A 160 -0.54 2.00 -2.29
N VAL A 161 0.41 2.79 -2.82
CA VAL A 161 0.19 4.18 -3.26
C VAL A 161 -0.25 4.15 -4.72
N TRP A 162 -1.53 4.41 -4.96
CA TRP A 162 -2.14 4.35 -6.30
C TRP A 162 -2.06 5.70 -7.04
N GLN A 163 -1.74 6.77 -6.32
CA GLN A 163 -1.56 8.10 -6.88
C GLN A 163 -0.28 8.19 -7.71
N ASP A 164 -0.35 8.90 -8.84
CA ASP A 164 0.84 9.34 -9.57
C ASP A 164 1.46 10.56 -8.87
N LEU A 165 2.42 10.31 -7.97
CA LEU A 165 3.05 11.36 -7.16
C LEU A 165 3.81 12.41 -7.99
N ARG A 166 4.14 12.14 -9.26
CA ARG A 166 4.80 13.10 -10.16
C ARG A 166 3.93 14.34 -10.40
N ARG A 167 2.61 14.20 -10.29
CA ARG A 167 1.65 15.32 -10.40
C ARG A 167 1.76 16.33 -9.27
N TYR A 168 2.44 15.95 -8.19
CA TYR A 168 2.63 16.75 -6.98
C TYR A 168 4.09 17.19 -6.80
N ASN A 169 4.89 17.14 -7.87
CA ASN A 169 6.25 17.70 -7.86
C ASN A 169 6.21 19.17 -7.45
N ASN A 170 7.06 19.55 -6.48
CA ASN A 170 7.16 20.89 -5.92
C ASN A 170 5.88 21.41 -5.22
N VAL A 171 4.91 20.55 -4.92
CA VAL A 171 3.72 20.93 -4.14
C VAL A 171 4.00 20.88 -2.63
N PHE A 172 4.68 19.83 -2.20
CA PHE A 172 5.03 19.60 -0.79
C PHE A 172 6.45 20.05 -0.51
N ASN A 173 6.68 20.59 0.70
CA ASN A 173 8.02 20.97 1.16
C ASN A 173 8.73 19.77 1.77
N TRP A 174 8.01 19.01 2.62
CA TRP A 174 8.59 17.91 3.40
C TRP A 174 7.84 16.60 3.19
N THR A 175 8.54 15.52 3.48
CA THR A 175 7.99 14.16 3.54
C THR A 175 8.03 13.60 4.95
N SER A 176 6.96 12.90 5.34
CA SER A 176 6.90 12.10 6.56
C SER A 176 6.69 10.64 6.17
N TRP A 177 7.73 9.81 6.29
CA TRP A 177 7.70 8.42 5.80
C TRP A 177 8.58 7.48 6.63
N TYR A 178 8.32 6.17 6.53
CA TYR A 178 9.18 5.13 7.13
C TYR A 178 10.56 4.98 6.46
N ARG A 179 10.81 5.70 5.36
CA ARG A 179 12.09 5.67 4.66
C ARG A 179 13.06 6.63 5.32
N THR A 180 14.33 6.23 5.43
CA THR A 180 15.39 7.01 6.10
C THR A 180 15.80 8.28 5.35
N ASP A 181 15.42 8.42 4.08
CA ASP A 181 15.66 9.61 3.26
C ASP A 181 14.52 10.64 3.32
N ALA A 182 13.47 10.39 4.10
CA ALA A 182 12.41 11.36 4.35
C ALA A 182 12.89 12.54 5.23
N ASP A 183 12.25 13.70 5.09
CA ASP A 183 12.53 14.88 5.93
C ASP A 183 12.17 14.62 7.40
N ILE A 184 11.02 13.98 7.62
CA ILE A 184 10.52 13.52 8.91
C ILE A 184 10.49 11.99 8.88
N PHE A 185 11.44 11.37 9.58
CA PHE A 185 11.49 9.92 9.69
C PHE A 185 10.39 9.40 10.62
N SER A 186 9.43 8.65 10.06
CA SER A 186 8.28 8.07 10.78
C SER A 186 8.23 6.56 10.57
N PRO A 187 9.07 5.78 11.26
CA PRO A 187 9.09 4.33 11.11
C PRO A 187 7.86 3.68 11.76
N TYR A 188 7.45 2.51 11.27
CA TYR A 188 6.38 1.71 11.89
C TYR A 188 6.68 1.31 13.34
N GLY A 189 7.96 1.21 13.68
CA GLY A 189 8.41 0.85 15.01
C GLY A 189 9.88 1.20 15.20
N LYS A 190 10.34 1.12 16.45
CA LYS A 190 11.73 1.34 16.81
C LYS A 190 12.21 0.22 17.71
N TYR A 191 13.49 -0.13 17.60
CA TYR A 191 14.14 -0.97 18.59
C TYR A 191 14.35 -0.15 19.87
N VAL A 192 13.96 -0.71 21.01
CA VAL A 192 14.21 -0.12 22.33
C VAL A 192 15.03 -1.07 23.16
N THR A 193 16.02 -0.54 23.87
CA THR A 193 16.78 -1.34 24.82
C THR A 193 15.89 -1.72 25.99
N ARG A 194 15.83 -3.01 26.33
CA ARG A 194 15.11 -3.47 27.51
C ARG A 194 15.92 -3.15 28.75
N VAL A 195 15.39 -2.29 29.63
CA VAL A 195 15.96 -2.09 30.97
C VAL A 195 15.41 -3.21 31.86
N LEU A 196 16.27 -4.16 32.24
CA LEU A 196 15.95 -5.16 33.27
C LEU A 196 16.14 -4.50 34.63
N SER A 197 15.07 -3.98 35.22
CA SER A 197 15.06 -3.65 36.65
C SER A 197 14.98 -4.96 37.44
N LEU A 198 16.13 -5.51 37.82
CA LEU A 198 16.18 -6.52 38.87
C LEU A 198 15.84 -5.81 40.17
N SER A 199 14.58 -5.92 40.63
CA SER A 199 14.25 -5.65 42.01
C SER A 199 14.90 -6.76 42.85
N LEU A 200 16.13 -6.55 43.29
CA LEU A 200 16.66 -7.29 44.43
C LEU A 200 15.91 -6.77 45.66
N SER A 201 14.77 -7.39 45.93
CA SER A 201 14.20 -7.39 47.27
C SER A 201 15.17 -8.16 48.17
N LEU A 202 16.01 -7.42 48.89
CA LEU A 202 16.67 -7.87 50.11
C LEU A 202 15.69 -7.75 51.28
#